data_AF-A0A5Q3S551-F1
#
_entry.id   AF-A0A5Q3S551-F1
#
_cell.length_a   1.000
_cell.length_b   1.000
_cell.length_c   1.000
_cell.angle_alpha   90.00
_cell.angle_beta   90.00
_cell.angle_gamma   90.00
#
_symmetry.space_group_name_H-M   'P 1'
#
loop_
_entity.id
_entity.type
_entity.pdbx_description
1 polymer ?
#
loop_
_entity_poly.entity_id
_entity_poly.type
_entity_poly.pdbx_seq_one_letter_code
_entity_poly.pdbx_strand_id
1 'polypeptide(L)'
;MLPHNHPLFMTTQQQDLIYRMQQSGCAFQFSVKKWPQATAPTEADHQAAVIAFFENVIRPQYDDLRQKVHTENLHKLHNIRAHPNPKSHQQDQQRLLKKMADDDAYFTLRLMPERMSCAPLPPLSPQQAYDEMSLNHVEYTQNWGAQLCHQFIHPPYELQNIDEAARLALWLDFCDLCGLNQSQAKILDWVSHQAYADDFQENSLFSNYFDEGLDWWGVWCLSVYNPDNQTLAVITASEND
;
A
#
# COMPACT_ATOMS: atom_id res chain seq x y z
N MET A 1 -17.19 -23.76 2.64
CA MET A 1 -18.09 -22.68 2.19
C MET A 1 -17.55 -21.39 2.79
N LEU A 2 -16.91 -20.55 1.98
CA LEU A 2 -16.43 -19.23 2.40
C LEU A 2 -17.65 -18.31 2.58
N PRO A 3 -17.77 -17.56 3.67
CA PRO A 3 -18.86 -16.61 3.81
C PRO A 3 -18.64 -15.45 2.84
N HIS A 4 -19.75 -15.00 2.25
CA HIS A 4 -19.83 -13.88 1.33
C HIS A 4 -19.12 -12.62 1.86
N ASN A 5 -18.41 -11.93 0.96
CA ASN A 5 -17.86 -10.59 1.15
C ASN A 5 -18.92 -9.67 1.75
N HIS A 6 -18.84 -9.43 3.06
CA HIS A 6 -19.46 -8.26 3.65
C HIS A 6 -18.74 -7.01 3.10
N PRO A 7 -19.47 -5.96 2.68
CA PRO A 7 -18.84 -4.68 2.42
C PRO A 7 -18.05 -4.29 3.67
N LEU A 8 -16.85 -3.74 3.45
CA LEU A 8 -15.94 -3.29 4.49
C LEU A 8 -16.63 -2.21 5.33
N PHE A 9 -17.41 -2.58 6.35
CA PHE A 9 -17.97 -1.62 7.30
C PHE A 9 -16.81 -1.11 8.15
N MET A 10 -16.24 0.03 7.74
CA MET A 10 -15.24 0.76 8.50
C MET A 10 -15.91 1.43 9.71
N THR A 11 -15.22 1.42 10.84
CA THR A 11 -15.67 2.17 12.02
C THR A 11 -15.50 3.67 11.78
N THR A 12 -16.23 4.51 12.53
CA THR A 12 -16.06 5.97 12.47
C THR A 12 -14.62 6.39 12.77
N GLN A 13 -13.94 5.70 13.69
CA GLN A 13 -12.54 5.95 14.02
C GLN A 13 -11.60 5.64 12.83
N GLN A 14 -11.85 4.55 12.10
CA GLN A 14 -11.09 4.25 10.87
C GLN A 14 -11.32 5.31 9.81
N GLN A 15 -12.57 5.73 9.59
CA GLN A 15 -12.90 6.74 8.60
C GLN A 15 -12.24 8.09 8.92
N ASP A 16 -12.27 8.52 10.19
CA ASP A 16 -11.61 9.74 10.64
C ASP A 16 -10.10 9.69 10.40
N LEU A 17 -9.44 8.59 10.80
CA LEU A 17 -8.00 8.46 10.61
C LEU A 17 -7.62 8.43 9.12
N ILE A 18 -8.34 7.67 8.30
CA ILE A 18 -8.13 7.64 6.84
C ILE A 18 -8.26 9.05 6.26
N TYR A 19 -9.28 9.80 6.68
CA TYR A 19 -9.46 11.18 6.22
C TYR A 19 -8.27 12.07 6.60
N ARG A 20 -7.81 12.02 7.86
CA ARG A 20 -6.63 12.81 8.30
C ARG A 20 -5.34 12.42 7.57
N MET A 21 -5.14 11.13 7.33
CA MET A 21 -4.01 10.61 6.55
C MET A 21 -4.06 11.12 5.11
N GLN A 22 -5.23 11.09 4.46
CA GLN A 22 -5.41 11.62 3.10
C GLN A 22 -5.19 13.14 3.02
N GLN A 23 -5.72 13.91 3.98
CA GLN A 23 -5.54 15.36 4.01
C GLN A 23 -4.08 15.79 4.21
N SER A 24 -3.28 14.94 4.85
CA SER A 24 -1.85 15.18 5.07
C SER A 24 -0.96 14.61 3.96
N GLY A 25 -1.51 13.93 2.95
CA GLY A 25 -0.73 13.34 1.86
C GLY A 25 -0.03 12.03 2.24
N CYS A 26 -0.49 11.35 3.29
CA CYS A 26 0.05 10.04 3.66
C CYS A 26 -0.25 8.99 2.58
N ALA A 27 0.79 8.25 2.17
CA ALA A 27 0.68 7.20 1.15
C ALA A 27 0.16 5.85 1.70
N PHE A 28 0.06 5.71 3.02
CA PHE A 28 -0.42 4.49 3.65
C PHE A 28 -1.94 4.34 3.51
N GLN A 29 -2.35 3.13 3.19
CA GLN A 29 -3.73 2.67 3.21
C GLN A 29 -3.82 1.49 4.17
N PHE A 30 -4.96 1.35 4.84
CA PHE A 30 -5.17 0.22 5.74
C PHE A 30 -6.65 -0.14 5.86
N SER A 31 -6.89 -1.33 6.39
CA SER A 31 -8.21 -1.72 6.90
C SER A 31 -8.05 -2.49 8.19
N VAL A 32 -9.02 -2.37 9.10
CA VAL A 32 -9.04 -3.14 10.35
C VAL A 32 -10.41 -3.80 10.48
N LYS A 33 -10.43 -5.11 10.68
CA LYS A 33 -11.67 -5.88 10.82
C LYS A 33 -11.66 -6.67 12.11
N LYS A 34 -12.85 -6.88 12.67
CA LYS A 34 -13.02 -7.88 13.72
C LYS A 34 -12.73 -9.26 13.15
N TRP A 35 -11.87 -10.00 13.84
CA TRP A 35 -11.59 -11.38 13.55
C TRP A 35 -12.71 -12.24 14.16
N PRO A 36 -13.47 -12.99 13.33
CA PRO A 36 -14.70 -13.62 13.77
C PRO A 36 -14.48 -14.94 14.52
N GLN A 37 -13.26 -15.51 14.45
CA GLN A 37 -12.97 -16.82 15.03
C GLN A 37 -12.36 -16.68 16.43
N ALA A 38 -12.63 -17.66 17.29
CA ALA A 38 -12.06 -17.70 18.63
C ALA A 38 -10.55 -18.05 18.62
N THR A 39 -10.10 -18.78 17.60
CA THR A 39 -8.68 -19.10 17.38
C THR A 39 -7.98 -17.96 16.66
N ALA A 40 -6.69 -17.76 16.96
CA ALA A 40 -5.87 -16.81 16.21
C ALA A 40 -5.82 -17.19 14.71
N PRO A 41 -5.78 -16.20 13.79
CA PRO A 41 -5.66 -16.44 12.37
C PRO A 41 -4.37 -17.21 12.03
N THR A 42 -4.48 -18.09 11.05
CA THR A 42 -3.35 -18.77 10.41
C THR A 42 -2.70 -17.87 9.35
N GLU A 43 -1.52 -18.25 8.86
CA GLU A 43 -0.89 -17.56 7.73
C GLU A 43 -1.81 -17.45 6.52
N ALA A 44 -2.57 -18.52 6.21
CA ALA A 44 -3.55 -18.52 5.12
C ALA A 44 -4.69 -17.52 5.35
N ASP A 45 -5.10 -17.30 6.61
CA ASP A 45 -6.12 -16.29 6.95
C ASP A 45 -5.57 -14.87 6.75
N HIS A 46 -4.31 -14.64 7.14
CA HIS A 46 -3.64 -13.36 6.89
C HIS A 46 -3.46 -13.10 5.39
N GLN A 47 -3.05 -14.12 4.62
CA GLN A 47 -2.95 -14.04 3.16
C GLN A 47 -4.30 -13.72 2.53
N ALA A 48 -5.36 -14.41 2.94
CA ALA A 48 -6.72 -14.16 2.47
C ALA A 48 -7.19 -12.74 2.78
N ALA A 49 -6.80 -12.17 3.94
CA ALA A 49 -7.10 -10.79 4.27
C ALA A 49 -6.38 -9.79 3.34
N VAL A 50 -5.10 -10.04 3.01
CA VAL A 50 -4.34 -9.21 2.05
C VAL A 50 -4.95 -9.28 0.66
N ILE A 51 -5.29 -10.48 0.17
CA ILE A 51 -5.97 -10.67 -1.13
C ILE A 51 -7.29 -9.91 -1.13
N ALA A 52 -8.11 -10.05 -0.08
CA ALA A 52 -9.38 -9.36 -0.01
C ALA A 52 -9.21 -7.83 0.04
N PHE A 53 -8.18 -7.32 0.71
CA PHE A 53 -7.87 -5.89 0.70
C PHE A 53 -7.47 -5.41 -0.71
N PHE A 54 -6.59 -6.15 -1.37
CA PHE A 54 -6.19 -5.86 -2.74
C PHE A 54 -7.40 -5.82 -3.71
N GLU A 55 -8.23 -6.86 -3.70
CA GLU A 55 -9.37 -6.99 -4.61
C GLU A 55 -10.45 -5.92 -4.39
N ASN A 56 -10.68 -5.50 -3.15
CA ASN A 56 -11.80 -4.61 -2.82
C ASN A 56 -11.39 -3.13 -2.63
N VAL A 57 -10.10 -2.85 -2.44
CA VAL A 57 -9.61 -1.49 -2.19
C VAL A 57 -8.65 -1.05 -3.28
N ILE A 58 -7.62 -1.85 -3.54
CA ILE A 58 -6.51 -1.45 -4.42
C ILE A 58 -6.88 -1.58 -5.90
N ARG A 59 -7.30 -2.76 -6.33
CA ARG A 59 -7.63 -3.02 -7.74
C ARG A 59 -8.69 -2.02 -8.26
N PRO A 60 -9.78 -1.71 -7.55
CA PRO A 60 -10.75 -0.72 -8.00
C PRO A 60 -10.14 0.68 -8.22
N GLN A 61 -9.24 1.15 -7.34
CA GLN A 61 -8.58 2.45 -7.51
C GLN A 61 -7.74 2.51 -8.79
N TYR A 62 -7.03 1.43 -9.11
CA TYR A 62 -6.23 1.33 -10.33
C TYR A 62 -7.08 1.13 -11.58
N ASP A 63 -8.18 0.38 -11.49
CA ASP A 63 -9.15 0.25 -12.58
C ASP A 63 -9.78 1.61 -12.91
N ASP A 64 -10.12 2.42 -11.90
CA ASP A 64 -10.63 3.78 -12.06
C ASP A 64 -9.58 4.71 -12.69
N LEU A 65 -8.32 4.62 -12.23
CA LEU A 65 -7.20 5.38 -12.81
C LEU A 65 -6.96 5.00 -14.27
N ARG A 66 -6.93 3.70 -14.58
CA ARG A 66 -6.84 3.17 -15.95
C ARG A 66 -7.95 3.75 -16.81
N GLN A 67 -9.20 3.70 -16.34
CA GLN A 67 -10.35 4.22 -17.09
C GLN A 67 -10.25 5.73 -17.33
N LYS A 68 -9.77 6.50 -16.34
CA LYS A 68 -9.54 7.94 -16.48
C LYS A 68 -8.48 8.25 -17.54
N VAL A 69 -7.30 7.63 -17.43
CA VAL A 69 -6.20 7.79 -18.40
C VAL A 69 -6.63 7.37 -19.80
N HIS A 70 -7.33 6.25 -19.92
CA HIS A 70 -7.87 5.76 -21.19
C HIS A 70 -8.84 6.78 -21.81
N THR A 71 -9.75 7.35 -21.03
CA THR A 71 -10.72 8.36 -21.49
C THR A 71 -10.01 9.64 -21.95
N GLU A 72 -9.01 10.12 -21.20
CA GLU A 72 -8.20 11.27 -21.60
C GLU A 72 -7.44 11.02 -22.90
N ASN A 73 -6.87 9.82 -23.07
CA ASN A 73 -6.17 9.45 -24.30
C ASN A 73 -7.12 9.32 -25.50
N LEU A 74 -8.35 8.82 -25.31
CA LEU A 74 -9.38 8.83 -26.36
C LEU A 74 -9.73 10.25 -26.82
N HIS A 75 -9.84 11.20 -25.88
CA HIS A 75 -10.05 12.61 -26.22
C HIS A 75 -8.88 13.18 -27.03
N LYS A 76 -7.63 12.92 -26.62
CA LYS A 76 -6.43 13.32 -27.38
C LYS A 76 -6.45 12.73 -28.79
N LEU A 77 -6.82 11.46 -28.92
CA LEU A 77 -6.88 10.76 -30.20
C LEU A 77 -7.94 11.36 -31.13
N HIS A 78 -9.12 11.71 -30.60
CA HIS A 78 -10.15 12.40 -31.36
C HIS A 78 -9.65 13.75 -31.90
N ASN A 79 -8.96 14.54 -31.07
CA ASN A 79 -8.42 15.85 -31.47
C ASN A 79 -7.36 15.74 -32.57
N ILE A 80 -6.49 14.72 -32.53
CA ILE A 80 -5.50 14.45 -33.59
C ILE A 80 -6.20 14.15 -34.92
N ARG A 81 -7.28 13.37 -34.90
CA ARG A 81 -8.03 12.98 -36.11
C ARG A 81 -8.78 14.16 -36.77
N ALA A 82 -9.18 15.15 -35.99
CA ALA A 82 -9.92 16.31 -36.48
C ALA A 82 -9.03 17.39 -37.13
N HIS A 83 -7.71 17.20 -37.14
CA HIS A 83 -6.76 18.25 -37.51
C HIS A 83 -6.38 18.21 -39.01
N PRO A 84 -6.18 19.37 -39.68
CA PRO A 84 -6.24 19.46 -41.14
C PRO A 84 -4.99 18.97 -41.92
N ASN A 85 -3.91 18.52 -41.27
CA ASN A 85 -2.65 18.13 -41.96
C ASN A 85 -2.37 16.60 -41.90
N PRO A 86 -2.83 15.81 -42.89
CA PRO A 86 -2.95 14.36 -42.78
C PRO A 86 -1.64 13.57 -42.59
N LYS A 87 -0.47 14.10 -42.98
CA LYS A 87 0.80 13.35 -42.89
C LYS A 87 1.45 13.36 -41.51
N SER A 88 1.23 14.40 -40.71
CA SER A 88 1.74 14.46 -39.32
C SER A 88 0.89 13.59 -38.38
N HIS A 89 -0.43 13.51 -38.65
CA HIS A 89 -1.39 12.83 -37.76
C HIS A 89 -1.24 11.32 -37.69
N GLN A 90 -0.79 10.66 -38.76
CA GLN A 90 -0.68 9.21 -38.76
C GLN A 90 0.39 8.72 -37.76
N GLN A 91 1.53 9.42 -37.68
CA GLN A 91 2.60 9.09 -36.73
C GLN A 91 2.17 9.42 -35.29
N ASP A 92 1.55 10.57 -35.07
CA ASP A 92 1.07 10.97 -33.73
C ASP A 92 -0.04 10.04 -33.22
N GLN A 93 -0.95 9.60 -34.10
CA GLN A 93 -1.96 8.60 -33.79
C GLN A 93 -1.33 7.26 -33.42
N GLN A 94 -0.33 6.78 -34.18
CA GLN A 94 0.35 5.52 -33.88
C GLN A 94 1.09 5.57 -32.53
N ARG A 95 1.77 6.68 -32.24
CA ARG A 95 2.44 6.90 -30.94
C ARG A 95 1.44 6.89 -29.79
N LEU A 96 0.30 7.58 -29.95
CA LEU A 96 -0.72 7.61 -28.91
C LEU A 96 -1.39 6.26 -28.71
N LEU A 97 -1.69 5.52 -29.78
CA LEU A 97 -2.25 4.16 -29.67
C LEU A 97 -1.29 3.20 -28.97
N LYS A 98 0.01 3.29 -29.26
CA LYS A 98 1.03 2.53 -28.55
C LYS A 98 1.04 2.91 -27.07
N LYS A 99 1.09 4.22 -26.76
CA LYS A 99 1.02 4.71 -25.39
C LYS A 99 -0.24 4.23 -24.65
N MET A 100 -1.40 4.22 -25.30
CA MET A 100 -2.63 3.71 -24.70
C MET A 100 -2.53 2.22 -24.34
N ALA A 101 -1.92 1.41 -25.20
CA ALA A 101 -1.69 0.00 -24.91
C ALA A 101 -0.68 -0.20 -23.76
N ASP A 102 0.38 0.61 -23.74
CA ASP A 102 1.39 0.60 -22.67
C ASP A 102 0.76 1.05 -21.34
N ASP A 103 -0.03 2.13 -21.32
CA ASP A 103 -0.76 2.64 -20.15
C ASP A 103 -1.80 1.61 -19.65
N ASP A 104 -2.59 0.99 -20.54
CA ASP A 104 -3.58 -0.03 -20.17
C ASP A 104 -2.90 -1.26 -19.54
N ALA A 105 -1.74 -1.67 -20.06
CA ALA A 105 -0.93 -2.72 -19.48
C ALA A 105 -0.40 -2.30 -18.10
N TYR A 106 0.14 -1.09 -17.96
CA TYR A 106 0.74 -0.54 -16.74
C TYR A 106 -0.25 -0.31 -15.58
N PHE A 107 -1.53 -0.07 -15.86
CA PHE A 107 -2.53 0.11 -14.79
C PHE A 107 -3.32 -1.18 -14.46
N THR A 108 -3.11 -2.27 -15.17
CA THR A 108 -3.86 -3.53 -14.95
C THR A 108 -3.24 -4.39 -13.86
N LEU A 109 -3.46 -4.04 -12.58
CA LEU A 109 -2.87 -4.77 -11.46
C LEU A 109 -3.36 -6.21 -11.31
N ARG A 110 -2.42 -7.15 -11.18
CA ARG A 110 -2.68 -8.55 -10.85
C ARG A 110 -1.87 -9.00 -9.65
N LEU A 111 -2.55 -9.72 -8.75
CA LEU A 111 -1.94 -10.37 -7.61
C LEU A 111 -1.84 -11.87 -7.90
N MET A 112 -0.73 -12.50 -7.52
CA MET A 112 -0.40 -13.91 -7.69
C MET A 112 -0.31 -14.57 -6.30
N PRO A 113 -1.45 -14.97 -5.70
CA PRO A 113 -1.49 -15.53 -4.35
C PRO A 113 -0.51 -16.66 -4.10
N GLU A 114 -0.31 -17.53 -5.09
CA GLU A 114 0.56 -18.70 -5.01
C GLU A 114 2.04 -18.35 -4.82
N ARG A 115 2.43 -17.13 -5.14
CA ARG A 115 3.79 -16.66 -4.93
C ARG A 115 3.97 -16.03 -3.55
N MET A 116 2.90 -15.53 -2.92
CA MET A 116 2.94 -14.78 -1.66
C MET A 116 3.66 -15.57 -0.55
N SER A 117 4.57 -14.90 0.14
CA SER A 117 5.25 -15.41 1.33
C SER A 117 5.30 -14.30 2.38
N CYS A 118 5.49 -14.65 3.65
CA CYS A 118 5.63 -13.65 4.69
C CYS A 118 6.75 -13.98 5.68
N ALA A 119 7.28 -12.93 6.32
CA ALA A 119 8.18 -13.02 7.45
C ALA A 119 7.52 -12.42 8.70
N PRO A 120 7.66 -13.06 9.89
CA PRO A 120 7.16 -12.47 11.12
C PRO A 120 8.02 -11.27 11.54
N LEU A 121 7.38 -10.21 12.02
CA LEU A 121 8.04 -9.05 12.63
C LEU A 121 7.77 -9.01 14.13
N PRO A 122 8.72 -8.52 14.96
CA PRO A 122 8.47 -8.30 16.37
C PRO A 122 7.45 -7.17 16.57
N PRO A 123 6.75 -7.09 17.72
CA PRO A 123 5.88 -5.97 18.04
C PRO A 123 6.58 -4.60 17.96
N LEU A 124 5.82 -3.57 17.58
CA LEU A 124 6.32 -2.21 17.44
C LEU A 124 6.15 -1.42 18.75
N SER A 125 7.17 -0.65 19.12
CA SER A 125 7.02 0.43 20.10
C SER A 125 6.91 1.76 19.34
N PRO A 126 5.71 2.35 19.19
CA PRO A 126 5.52 3.51 18.29
C PRO A 126 6.32 4.74 18.69
N GLN A 127 6.40 5.02 20.00
CA GLN A 127 7.18 6.16 20.51
C GLN A 127 8.66 5.95 20.25
N GLN A 128 9.19 4.76 20.58
CA GLN A 128 10.59 4.43 20.33
C GLN A 128 10.93 4.48 18.83
N ALA A 129 10.04 3.97 17.97
CA ALA A 129 10.24 4.05 16.52
C ALA A 129 10.29 5.50 16.02
N TYR A 130 9.47 6.38 16.58
CA TYR A 130 9.49 7.81 16.25
C TYR A 130 10.76 8.50 16.75
N ASP A 131 11.15 8.22 17.99
CA ASP A 131 12.36 8.78 18.60
C ASP A 131 13.62 8.33 17.83
N GLU A 132 13.73 7.05 17.49
CA GLU A 132 14.85 6.51 16.72
C GLU A 132 14.93 7.06 15.30
N MET A 133 13.78 7.18 14.62
CA MET A 133 13.67 7.80 13.29
C MET A 133 14.11 9.27 13.31
N SER A 134 13.77 10.01 14.37
CA SER A 134 14.12 11.43 14.52
C SER A 134 15.59 11.66 14.89
N LEU A 135 16.23 10.71 15.60
CA LEU A 135 17.59 10.86 16.12
C LEU A 135 18.68 10.38 15.15
N ASN A 136 18.41 9.34 14.35
CA ASN A 136 19.45 8.61 13.63
C ASN A 136 19.25 8.65 12.11
N HIS A 137 19.67 9.73 11.43
CA HIS A 137 19.55 9.84 9.97
C HIS A 137 20.32 8.78 9.14
N VAL A 138 21.15 7.91 9.76
CA VAL A 138 22.02 6.95 9.04
C VAL A 138 21.76 5.48 9.42
N GLU A 139 21.26 5.19 10.64
CA GLU A 139 21.12 3.82 11.17
C GLU A 139 19.69 3.29 11.27
N TYR A 140 18.66 4.10 10.93
CA TYR A 140 17.26 3.62 10.95
C TYR A 140 17.03 2.44 9.98
N THR A 141 17.90 2.25 8.99
CA THR A 141 17.88 1.16 7.99
C THR A 141 18.02 -0.25 8.58
N GLN A 142 18.30 -0.40 9.87
CA GLN A 142 18.32 -1.71 10.55
C GLN A 142 17.11 -1.97 11.45
N ASN A 143 16.31 -0.94 11.79
CA ASN A 143 15.08 -1.11 12.57
C ASN A 143 13.84 -0.95 11.68
N TRP A 144 13.13 -2.05 11.44
CA TRP A 144 11.92 -2.06 10.61
C TRP A 144 10.85 -1.06 11.10
N GLY A 145 10.73 -0.87 12.42
CA GLY A 145 9.76 0.03 13.02
C GLY A 145 10.10 1.50 12.75
N ALA A 146 11.37 1.87 12.87
CA ALA A 146 11.86 3.20 12.53
C ALA A 146 11.74 3.47 11.02
N GLN A 147 11.97 2.47 10.16
CA GLN A 147 11.76 2.58 8.71
C GLN A 147 10.28 2.78 8.35
N LEU A 148 9.39 2.00 8.95
CA LEU A 148 7.95 2.15 8.77
C LEU A 148 7.52 3.55 9.19
N CYS A 149 7.99 4.02 10.36
CA CYS A 149 7.70 5.36 10.86
C CYS A 149 8.24 6.45 9.93
N HIS A 150 9.48 6.31 9.46
CA HIS A 150 10.08 7.23 8.50
C HIS A 150 9.23 7.33 7.23
N GLN A 151 8.88 6.21 6.62
CA GLN A 151 8.07 6.21 5.39
C GLN A 151 6.66 6.73 5.61
N PHE A 152 6.10 6.54 6.81
CA PHE A 152 4.80 7.09 7.18
C PHE A 152 4.84 8.63 7.32
N ILE A 153 5.89 9.17 7.95
CA ILE A 153 6.03 10.61 8.26
C ILE A 153 6.64 11.41 7.09
N HIS A 154 7.53 10.78 6.32
CA HIS A 154 8.27 11.36 5.21
C HIS A 154 8.01 10.56 3.92
N PRO A 155 6.74 10.49 3.43
CA PRO A 155 6.50 9.99 2.07
C PRO A 155 7.20 10.90 1.04
N PRO A 156 7.34 10.50 -0.24
CA PRO A 156 8.07 11.26 -1.27
C PRO A 156 7.70 12.75 -1.39
N TYR A 157 6.46 13.11 -1.02
CA TYR A 157 5.95 14.49 -1.04
C TYR A 157 5.78 15.13 0.35
N GLU A 158 6.35 14.48 1.38
CA GLU A 158 6.22 14.74 2.82
C GLU A 158 4.76 14.84 3.34
N LEU A 159 4.56 14.65 4.64
CA LEU A 159 3.26 15.00 5.23
C LEU A 159 3.08 16.53 5.25
N GLN A 160 2.03 16.98 4.58
CA GLN A 160 1.73 18.40 4.36
C GLN A 160 0.76 18.95 5.41
N ASN A 161 0.86 20.26 5.67
CA ASN A 161 -0.10 21.04 6.48
C ASN A 161 -0.31 20.56 7.93
N ILE A 162 0.67 19.86 8.51
CA ILE A 162 0.64 19.41 9.91
C ILE A 162 1.97 19.72 10.59
N ASP A 163 1.92 20.05 11.88
CA ASP A 163 3.11 20.27 12.71
C ASP A 163 3.67 18.94 13.28
N GLU A 164 4.80 19.03 13.98
CA GLU A 164 5.48 17.86 14.56
C GLU A 164 4.61 17.10 15.58
N ALA A 165 3.86 17.82 16.41
CA ALA A 165 2.97 17.21 17.39
C ALA A 165 1.82 16.44 16.69
N ALA A 166 1.24 17.01 15.63
CA ALA A 166 0.22 16.37 14.83
C ALA A 166 0.77 15.16 14.04
N ARG A 167 2.01 15.21 13.57
CA ARG A 167 2.72 14.07 12.94
C ARG A 167 2.84 12.89 13.90
N LEU A 168 3.35 13.15 15.11
CA LEU A 168 3.45 12.12 16.16
C LEU A 168 2.07 11.55 16.51
N ALA A 169 1.07 12.42 16.73
CA ALA A 169 -0.29 11.97 17.03
C ALA A 169 -0.88 11.08 15.92
N LEU A 170 -0.69 11.46 14.65
CA LEU A 170 -1.16 10.69 13.50
C LEU A 170 -0.51 9.30 13.43
N TRP A 171 0.80 9.22 13.70
CA TRP A 171 1.54 7.96 13.77
C TRP A 171 1.07 7.07 14.92
N LEU A 172 0.87 7.64 16.11
CA LEU A 172 0.40 6.91 17.29
C LEU A 172 -1.02 6.35 17.06
N ASP A 173 -1.93 7.17 16.54
CA ASP A 173 -3.30 6.76 16.20
C ASP A 173 -3.30 5.61 15.17
N PHE A 174 -2.45 5.71 14.15
CA PHE A 174 -2.28 4.67 13.15
C PHE A 174 -1.78 3.36 13.74
N CYS A 175 -0.75 3.44 14.60
CA CYS A 175 -0.20 2.27 15.27
C CYS A 175 -1.22 1.60 16.20
N ASP A 176 -1.97 2.38 16.96
CA ASP A 176 -2.99 1.88 17.88
C ASP A 176 -4.14 1.21 17.13
N LEU A 177 -4.67 1.89 16.10
CA LEU A 177 -5.81 1.39 15.34
C LEU A 177 -5.47 0.11 14.58
N CYS A 178 -4.27 0.01 14.02
CA CYS A 178 -3.79 -1.19 13.34
C CYS A 178 -3.33 -2.29 14.30
N GLY A 179 -3.18 -2.00 15.60
CA GLY A 179 -2.71 -2.93 16.61
C GLY A 179 -1.21 -3.21 16.55
N LEU A 180 -0.42 -2.34 15.92
CA LEU A 180 1.04 -2.47 15.82
C LEU A 180 1.73 -2.35 17.20
N ASN A 181 1.12 -1.59 18.11
CA ASN A 181 1.63 -1.29 19.44
C ASN A 181 1.36 -2.37 20.50
N GLN A 182 0.71 -3.48 20.13
CA GLN A 182 0.30 -4.50 21.09
C GLN A 182 1.40 -5.54 21.28
N SER A 183 1.77 -5.80 22.53
CA SER A 183 2.86 -6.73 22.87
C SER A 183 2.64 -8.17 22.37
N GLN A 184 1.37 -8.58 22.18
CA GLN A 184 0.99 -9.90 21.67
C GLN A 184 0.55 -9.86 20.21
N ALA A 185 0.77 -8.74 19.50
CA ALA A 185 0.46 -8.64 18.09
C ALA A 185 1.26 -9.68 17.29
N LYS A 186 0.58 -10.32 16.33
CA LYS A 186 1.25 -11.10 15.28
C LYS A 186 1.31 -10.24 14.03
N ILE A 187 2.51 -9.80 13.68
CA ILE A 187 2.77 -8.94 12.52
C ILE A 187 3.46 -9.80 11.47
N LEU A 188 2.86 -9.87 10.28
CA LEU A 188 3.43 -10.57 9.12
C LEU A 188 3.75 -9.54 8.04
N ASP A 189 5.00 -9.52 7.62
CA ASP A 189 5.51 -8.74 6.50
C ASP A 189 5.46 -9.58 5.23
N TRP A 190 4.65 -9.14 4.27
CA TRP A 190 4.47 -9.82 3.01
C TRP A 190 5.52 -9.43 1.98
N VAL A 191 6.27 -8.36 2.17
CA VAL A 191 7.30 -7.93 1.22
C VAL A 191 8.68 -8.45 1.65
N SER A 192 8.82 -8.83 2.91
CA SER A 192 10.05 -9.35 3.52
C SER A 192 11.18 -8.31 3.60
N HIS A 193 10.88 -7.11 4.09
CA HIS A 193 11.84 -6.00 4.29
C HIS A 193 13.07 -6.36 5.13
N GLN A 194 12.97 -7.38 5.98
CA GLN A 194 14.12 -7.88 6.76
C GLN A 194 15.00 -8.89 6.01
N ALA A 195 14.52 -9.48 4.90
CA ALA A 195 15.34 -10.35 4.05
C ALA A 195 16.42 -9.57 3.28
N TYR A 196 16.37 -8.23 3.30
CA TYR A 196 17.31 -7.33 2.64
C TYR A 196 18.52 -6.96 3.51
N ALA A 197 18.59 -7.42 4.76
CA ALA A 197 19.72 -7.15 5.66
C ALA A 197 20.92 -8.09 5.44
N ASP A 198 20.72 -9.24 4.76
CA ASP A 198 21.78 -10.19 4.39
C ASP A 198 22.08 -10.10 2.88
N ASP A 199 23.25 -9.55 2.55
CA ASP A 199 23.97 -9.55 1.27
C ASP A 199 23.17 -9.53 -0.06
N PHE A 200 23.13 -8.34 -0.68
CA PHE A 200 23.14 -8.07 -2.13
C PHE A 200 22.56 -9.15 -3.07
N GLN A 201 21.26 -9.07 -3.34
CA GLN A 201 20.75 -9.35 -4.69
C GLN A 201 20.05 -8.11 -5.23
N GLU A 202 20.75 -7.37 -6.09
CA GLU A 202 20.31 -6.14 -6.78
C GLU A 202 19.05 -6.32 -7.68
N ASN A 203 18.36 -7.46 -7.64
CA ASN A 203 17.23 -7.78 -8.51
C ASN A 203 15.89 -8.04 -7.79
N SER A 204 15.78 -7.88 -6.46
CA SER A 204 14.56 -8.23 -5.72
C SER A 204 13.92 -7.08 -4.94
N LEU A 205 14.06 -5.83 -5.40
CA LEU A 205 13.46 -4.64 -4.76
C LEU A 205 11.91 -4.65 -4.74
N PHE A 206 11.27 -5.68 -5.29
CA PHE A 206 9.82 -5.77 -5.45
C PHE A 206 9.32 -7.15 -5.01
N SER A 207 8.15 -7.18 -4.36
CA SER A 207 7.44 -8.42 -4.07
C SER A 207 7.08 -9.14 -5.39
N ASN A 208 7.51 -10.39 -5.56
CA ASN A 208 7.35 -11.16 -6.81
C ASN A 208 5.92 -11.70 -7.04
N TYR A 209 4.93 -11.22 -6.28
CA TYR A 209 3.53 -11.63 -6.35
C TYR A 209 2.68 -10.71 -7.24
N PHE A 210 3.27 -9.68 -7.84
CA PHE A 210 2.62 -8.90 -8.90
C PHE A 210 3.12 -9.36 -10.27
N ASP A 211 2.32 -9.13 -11.31
CA ASP A 211 2.73 -9.33 -12.70
C ASP A 211 3.98 -8.46 -13.02
N GLU A 212 4.89 -8.97 -13.86
CA GLU A 212 6.12 -8.24 -14.24
C GLU A 212 5.79 -6.88 -14.89
N GLY A 213 6.44 -5.80 -14.43
CA GLY A 213 6.27 -4.45 -14.97
C GLY A 213 5.04 -3.69 -14.44
N LEU A 214 4.28 -4.31 -13.54
CA LEU A 214 3.25 -3.68 -12.73
C LEU A 214 3.83 -3.46 -11.35
N ASP A 215 4.74 -2.48 -11.29
CA ASP A 215 5.44 -2.08 -10.07
C ASP A 215 4.42 -1.44 -9.13
N TRP A 216 3.68 -2.29 -8.43
CA TRP A 216 3.17 -1.89 -7.14
C TRP A 216 4.40 -1.70 -6.27
N TRP A 217 4.64 -0.45 -5.92
CA TRP A 217 5.68 -0.02 -5.00
C TRP A 217 5.40 -0.57 -3.61
N GLY A 218 5.45 -1.88 -3.44
CA GLY A 218 5.23 -2.61 -2.21
C GLY A 218 6.33 -2.32 -1.20
N VAL A 219 6.61 -1.05 -0.92
CA VAL A 219 7.53 -0.63 0.12
C VAL A 219 6.96 -1.02 1.48
N TRP A 220 5.64 -1.30 1.60
CA TRP A 220 5.06 -1.94 2.77
C TRP A 220 3.81 -2.76 2.41
N CYS A 221 3.75 -4.01 2.86
CA CYS A 221 2.51 -4.80 2.93
C CYS A 221 2.56 -5.66 4.19
N LEU A 222 1.77 -5.29 5.20
CA LEU A 222 1.71 -5.98 6.48
C LEU A 222 0.30 -6.50 6.75
N SER A 223 0.21 -7.60 7.49
CA SER A 223 -1.01 -7.95 8.20
C SER A 223 -0.75 -8.13 9.70
N VAL A 224 -1.65 -7.59 10.52
CA VAL A 224 -1.48 -7.47 11.96
C VAL A 224 -2.68 -8.07 12.66
N TYR A 225 -2.46 -9.16 13.40
CA TYR A 225 -3.48 -9.70 14.30
C TYR A 225 -3.24 -9.18 15.72
N ASN A 226 -4.24 -8.47 16.25
CA ASN A 226 -4.28 -8.02 17.63
C ASN A 226 -5.22 -8.96 18.43
N PRO A 227 -4.69 -9.78 19.36
CA PRO A 227 -5.49 -10.72 20.13
C PRO A 227 -6.41 -10.04 21.16
N ASP A 228 -5.99 -8.90 21.74
CA ASP A 228 -6.73 -8.22 22.81
C ASP A 228 -8.05 -7.65 22.28
N ASN A 229 -8.00 -7.07 21.08
CA ASN A 229 -9.18 -6.53 20.41
C ASN A 229 -9.82 -7.51 19.42
N GLN A 230 -9.22 -8.70 19.22
CA GLN A 230 -9.59 -9.66 18.18
C GLN A 230 -9.78 -8.97 16.83
N THR A 231 -8.75 -8.27 16.36
CA THR A 231 -8.78 -7.59 15.06
C THR A 231 -7.67 -8.09 14.15
N LEU A 232 -7.97 -8.13 12.86
CA LEU A 232 -7.01 -8.37 11.79
C LEU A 232 -6.95 -7.12 10.93
N ALA A 233 -5.79 -6.48 10.90
CA ALA A 233 -5.49 -5.34 10.05
C ALA A 233 -4.68 -5.76 8.82
N VAL A 234 -4.87 -5.05 7.71
CA VAL A 234 -3.98 -5.06 6.54
C VAL A 234 -3.52 -3.63 6.32
N ILE A 235 -2.22 -3.46 6.13
CA ILE A 235 -1.55 -2.17 5.91
C ILE A 235 -0.78 -2.26 4.61
N THR A 236 -0.92 -1.28 3.74
CA THR A 236 -0.13 -1.16 2.51
C THR A 236 0.33 0.27 2.33
N ALA A 237 1.51 0.47 1.76
CA ALA A 237 1.89 1.74 1.18
C ALA A 237 2.43 1.48 -0.22
N SER A 238 1.99 2.30 -1.17
CA SER A 238 2.63 2.42 -2.47
C SER A 238 3.32 3.76 -2.56
N GLU A 239 4.56 3.80 -3.04
CA GLU A 239 5.09 5.01 -3.66
C GLU A 239 4.17 5.30 -4.86
N ASN A 240 3.52 6.44 -4.84
CA ASN A 240 2.95 6.99 -6.06
C ASN A 240 4.01 7.96 -6.56
N ASP A 241 4.65 7.63 -7.69
CA ASP A 241 5.38 8.61 -8.49
C ASP A 241 4.39 9.63 -9.08
#